data_AF-A0A524KHU8-F1
#
_entry.id   AF-A0A524KHU8-F1
#
_cell.length_a   1.000
_cell.length_b   1.000
_cell.length_c   1.000
_cell.angle_alpha   90.00
_cell.angle_beta   90.00
_cell.angle_gamma   90.00
#
_symmetry.space_group_name_H-M   'P 1'
#
loop_
_entity.id
_entity.type
_entity.pdbx_description
1 polymer ?
#
loop_
_entity_poly.entity_id
_entity_poly.type
_entity_poly.pdbx_seq_one_letter_code
_entity_poly.pdbx_strand_id
1 'polypeptide(L)'
;MADEHEHCVAQPYEDSVPKVLDKLRFHIFLCTDGKDFCGCEANGNAALAGALRGELAKRRLMASVKINIMQCRQPGISGPVFVVHPDGVWYNGLKAENVTEFIEEHLLKCQPVTRFVLSGDPRPVTSVPAHLMASADCCGDKLTPEQRVQQLQAN
;
A
#
# COMPACT_ATOMS: atom_id res chain seq x y z
N MET A 1 10.23 41.05 16.98
CA MET A 1 10.55 39.68 17.45
C MET A 1 9.69 38.71 16.66
N ALA A 2 10.05 38.54 15.40
CA ALA A 2 9.34 37.73 14.42
C ALA A 2 10.39 36.93 13.68
N ASP A 3 10.82 35.80 14.24
CA ASP A 3 11.65 34.81 13.53
C ASP A 3 11.91 33.57 14.42
N GLU A 4 10.94 32.66 14.58
CA GLU A 4 11.23 31.35 15.20
C GLU A 4 10.18 30.25 14.93
N HIS A 5 9.45 30.35 13.81
CA HIS A 5 8.56 29.27 13.34
C HIS A 5 8.94 28.75 11.95
N GLU A 6 10.20 28.91 11.54
CA GLU A 6 10.72 28.38 10.27
C GLU A 6 10.93 26.85 10.28
N HIS A 7 10.72 26.19 11.42
CA HIS A 7 10.82 24.73 11.53
C HIS A 7 9.47 24.00 11.48
N CYS A 8 8.36 24.74 11.34
CA CYS A 8 7.00 24.17 11.35
C CYS A 8 6.24 24.35 10.03
N VAL A 9 6.90 24.79 8.96
CA VAL A 9 6.31 24.74 7.62
C VAL A 9 6.42 23.29 7.15
N ALA A 10 5.39 22.50 7.43
CA ALA A 10 5.21 21.22 6.77
C ALA A 10 5.28 21.47 5.26
N GLN A 11 6.38 21.06 4.64
CA GLN A 11 6.52 21.10 3.20
C GLN A 11 5.31 20.33 2.62
N PRO A 12 4.55 20.92 1.68
CA PRO A 12 3.49 20.21 1.00
C PRO A 12 4.04 18.88 0.49
N TYR A 13 3.28 17.79 0.69
CA TYR A 13 3.68 16.45 0.23
C TYR A 13 4.07 16.46 -1.26
N GLU A 14 3.40 17.31 -2.04
CA GLU A 14 3.58 17.55 -3.47
C GLU A 14 4.97 18.10 -3.81
N ASP A 15 5.58 18.89 -2.92
CA ASP A 15 6.91 19.49 -3.10
C ASP A 15 8.05 18.59 -2.62
N SER A 16 7.72 17.53 -1.86
CA SER A 16 8.68 16.55 -1.40
C SER A 16 8.93 15.50 -2.48
N VAL A 17 10.00 15.66 -3.26
CA VAL A 17 10.43 14.62 -4.21
C VAL A 17 10.66 13.31 -3.42
N PRO A 18 9.91 12.23 -3.67
CA PRO A 18 10.10 10.98 -2.94
C PRO A 18 11.48 10.41 -3.27
N LYS A 19 12.45 10.60 -2.36
CA LYS A 19 13.88 10.25 -2.54
C LYS A 19 14.15 8.78 -2.92
N VAL A 20 13.13 7.90 -2.87
CA VAL A 20 13.26 6.46 -3.03
C VAL A 20 12.63 5.93 -4.34
N LEU A 21 11.77 6.72 -5.02
CA LEU A 21 11.07 6.24 -6.21
C LEU A 21 11.91 6.30 -7.50
N ASP A 22 12.88 7.20 -7.61
CA ASP A 22 13.69 7.41 -8.83
C ASP A 22 14.44 6.18 -9.34
N LYS A 23 14.72 5.19 -8.46
CA LYS A 23 15.46 3.97 -8.83
C LYS A 23 14.56 2.75 -9.02
N LEU A 24 13.28 2.84 -8.65
CA LEU A 24 12.33 1.73 -8.69
C LEU A 24 11.45 1.85 -9.93
N ARG A 25 11.56 0.86 -10.82
CA ARG A 25 10.70 0.76 -12.00
C ARG A 25 9.31 0.26 -11.62
N PHE A 26 9.22 -0.69 -10.68
CA PHE A 26 7.95 -1.21 -10.19
C PHE A 26 7.94 -1.38 -8.67
N HIS A 27 6.78 -1.13 -8.06
CA HIS A 27 6.52 -1.38 -6.65
C HIS A 27 5.27 -2.25 -6.51
N ILE A 28 5.46 -3.47 -6.03
CA ILE A 28 4.41 -4.46 -5.84
C ILE A 28 3.99 -4.43 -4.38
N PHE A 29 2.71 -4.15 -4.11
CA PHE A 29 2.15 -4.25 -2.76
C PHE A 29 1.32 -5.52 -2.67
N LEU A 30 1.77 -6.46 -1.84
CA LEU A 30 1.24 -7.80 -1.74
C LEU A 30 0.53 -8.01 -0.39
N CYS A 31 -0.72 -8.47 -0.43
CA CYS A 31 -1.51 -8.68 0.79
C CYS A 31 -1.22 -10.01 1.48
N THR A 32 -0.44 -10.05 2.57
CA THR A 32 -0.14 -11.33 3.28
C THR A 32 -1.09 -11.67 4.41
N ASP A 33 -1.81 -10.69 4.94
CA ASP A 33 -2.65 -10.88 6.11
C ASP A 33 -4.06 -10.35 5.81
N GLY A 34 -5.03 -11.27 5.86
CA GLY A 34 -6.38 -11.03 5.38
C GLY A 34 -7.37 -12.11 5.82
N LYS A 35 -7.17 -12.71 6.99
CA LYS A 35 -7.99 -13.82 7.50
C LYS A 35 -9.49 -13.50 7.54
N ASP A 36 -9.86 -12.25 7.85
CA ASP A 36 -11.25 -11.86 8.08
C ASP A 36 -11.94 -11.21 6.85
N PHE A 37 -11.18 -10.75 5.84
CA PHE A 37 -11.73 -9.98 4.72
C PHE A 37 -11.46 -10.59 3.34
N CYS A 38 -10.20 -10.88 3.00
CA CYS A 38 -9.81 -11.31 1.65
C CYS A 38 -9.30 -12.76 1.54
N GLY A 39 -9.10 -13.48 2.65
CA GLY A 39 -8.69 -14.89 2.65
C GLY A 39 -7.29 -15.13 2.04
N CYS A 40 -6.47 -14.10 1.86
CA CYS A 40 -5.17 -14.19 1.18
C CYS A 40 -4.21 -15.21 1.81
N GLU A 41 -4.25 -15.35 3.14
CA GLU A 41 -3.44 -16.33 3.86
C GLU A 41 -3.85 -17.77 3.49
N ALA A 42 -5.15 -18.05 3.51
CA ALA A 42 -5.70 -19.36 3.14
C ALA A 42 -5.43 -19.71 1.66
N ASN A 43 -5.34 -18.71 0.79
CA ASN A 43 -5.11 -18.88 -0.64
C ASN A 43 -3.60 -18.93 -1.02
N GLY A 44 -2.72 -19.14 -0.04
CA GLY A 44 -1.31 -19.44 -0.29
C GLY A 44 -0.44 -18.23 -0.63
N ASN A 45 -0.78 -17.04 -0.13
CA ASN A 45 -0.01 -15.84 -0.47
C ASN A 45 1.45 -15.88 0.01
N ALA A 46 1.75 -16.60 1.10
CA ALA A 46 3.14 -16.80 1.52
C ALA A 46 3.99 -17.50 0.44
N ALA A 47 3.42 -18.51 -0.22
CA ALA A 47 4.07 -19.20 -1.33
C ALA A 47 4.24 -18.28 -2.54
N LEU A 48 3.23 -17.47 -2.86
CA LEU A 48 3.29 -16.46 -3.92
C LEU A 48 4.41 -15.44 -3.66
N ALA A 49 4.51 -14.92 -2.43
CA ALA A 49 5.55 -13.98 -2.03
C ALA A 49 6.96 -14.57 -2.14
N GLY A 50 7.11 -15.86 -1.81
CA GLY A 50 8.37 -16.60 -1.98
C GLY A 50 8.73 -16.79 -3.45
N ALA A 51 7.77 -17.22 -4.27
CA ALA A 51 7.96 -17.41 -5.71
C ALA A 51 8.33 -16.10 -6.42
N LEU A 52 7.64 -15.00 -6.12
CA LEU A 52 7.95 -13.67 -6.64
C LEU A 52 9.38 -13.25 -6.28
N ARG A 53 9.78 -13.40 -5.02
CA ARG A 53 11.15 -13.06 -4.60
C ARG A 53 12.19 -13.95 -5.28
N GLY A 54 11.92 -15.24 -5.40
CA GLY A 54 12.81 -16.18 -6.08
C GLY A 54 13.03 -15.83 -7.55
N GLU A 55 11.96 -15.58 -8.29
CA GLU A 55 12.04 -15.25 -9.72
C GLU A 55 12.69 -13.89 -9.97
N LEU A 56 12.39 -12.88 -9.16
CA LEU A 56 13.04 -11.56 -9.25
C LEU A 56 14.55 -11.65 -8.96
N ALA A 57 14.97 -12.50 -8.02
CA ALA A 57 16.38 -12.71 -7.70
C ALA A 57 17.11 -13.41 -8.85
N LYS A 58 16.51 -14.47 -9.42
CA LYS A 58 17.05 -15.19 -10.59
C LYS A 58 17.28 -14.26 -11.78
N ARG A 59 16.35 -13.33 -12.01
CA ARG A 59 16.38 -12.38 -13.13
C ARG A 59 17.15 -11.09 -12.82
N ARG A 60 17.77 -10.98 -11.64
CA ARG A 60 18.51 -9.78 -11.17
C ARG A 60 17.67 -8.49 -11.19
N LEU A 61 16.36 -8.61 -10.99
CA LEU A 61 15.40 -7.48 -11.01
C LEU A 61 15.17 -6.84 -9.64
N MET A 62 15.83 -7.35 -8.59
CA MET A 62 15.68 -6.87 -7.20
C MET A 62 16.07 -5.40 -6.99
N ALA A 63 16.90 -4.82 -7.86
CA ALA A 63 17.24 -3.40 -7.80
C ALA A 63 16.14 -2.49 -8.38
N SER A 64 15.31 -3.02 -9.29
CA SER A 64 14.30 -2.26 -10.02
C SER A 64 12.87 -2.53 -9.54
N VAL A 65 12.65 -3.66 -8.86
CA VAL A 65 11.33 -4.08 -8.39
C VAL A 65 11.37 -4.28 -6.89
N LYS A 66 10.53 -3.53 -6.18
CA LYS A 66 10.35 -3.69 -4.73
C LYS A 66 9.05 -4.41 -4.44
N ILE A 67 9.08 -5.37 -3.53
CA ILE A 67 7.89 -6.01 -2.99
C ILE A 67 7.70 -5.50 -1.56
N ASN A 68 6.58 -4.85 -1.31
CA ASN A 68 6.17 -4.47 0.03
C ASN A 68 4.95 -5.26 0.46
N ILE A 69 4.92 -5.61 1.74
CA ILE A 69 3.82 -6.37 2.31
C ILE A 69 2.79 -5.40 2.85
N MET A 70 1.52 -5.63 2.52
CA MET A 70 0.38 -4.84 2.97
C MET A 70 -0.70 -5.72 3.58
N GLN A 71 -1.66 -5.09 4.27
CA GLN A 71 -2.91 -5.71 4.68
C GLN A 71 -4.03 -5.16 3.79
N CYS A 72 -4.75 -6.04 3.09
CA CYS A 72 -5.91 -5.66 2.29
C CYS A 72 -7.16 -5.68 3.17
N ARG A 73 -7.81 -4.53 3.32
CA ARG A 73 -9.15 -4.44 3.94
C ARG A 73 -10.23 -4.27 2.87
N GLN A 74 -10.04 -4.89 1.71
CA GLN A 74 -10.98 -4.78 0.60
C GLN A 74 -12.08 -5.85 0.77
N PRO A 75 -13.34 -5.46 0.99
CA PRO A 75 -14.43 -6.43 1.13
C PRO A 75 -14.78 -7.04 -0.23
N GLY A 76 -15.10 -8.34 -0.23
CA GLY A 76 -15.67 -9.03 -1.41
C GLY A 76 -14.67 -9.49 -2.46
N ILE A 77 -13.36 -9.46 -2.19
CA ILE A 77 -12.32 -9.98 -3.09
C ILE A 77 -11.70 -11.24 -2.50
N SER A 78 -11.58 -12.28 -3.31
CA SER A 78 -10.83 -13.49 -2.96
C SER A 78 -9.34 -13.32 -3.28
N GLY A 79 -8.49 -13.63 -2.30
CA GLY A 79 -7.04 -13.56 -2.42
C GLY A 79 -6.41 -14.69 -3.24
N PRO A 80 -5.09 -14.63 -3.50
CA PRO A 80 -4.15 -13.57 -3.11
C PRO A 80 -4.40 -12.27 -3.90
N VAL A 81 -4.29 -11.12 -3.24
CA VAL A 81 -4.47 -9.79 -3.86
C VAL A 81 -3.17 -8.99 -3.81
N PHE A 82 -2.83 -8.31 -4.91
CA PHE A 82 -1.74 -7.35 -4.94
C PHE A 82 -1.97 -6.26 -5.98
N VAL A 83 -1.25 -5.15 -5.84
CA VAL A 83 -1.25 -4.04 -6.79
C VAL A 83 0.16 -3.74 -7.26
N VAL A 84 0.31 -3.41 -8.54
CA VAL A 84 1.59 -3.01 -9.14
C VAL A 84 1.56 -1.53 -9.44
N HIS A 85 2.51 -0.79 -8.88
CA HIS A 85 2.77 0.62 -9.21
C HIS A 85 3.99 0.74 -10.13
N PRO A 86 4.03 1.74 -11.03
CA PRO A 86 3.10 2.87 -11.17
C PRO A 86 1.78 2.54 -11.91
N ASP A 87 1.68 1.37 -12.54
CA ASP A 87 0.57 1.02 -13.43
C ASP A 87 -0.82 1.02 -12.77
N GLY A 88 -0.88 0.90 -11.43
CA GLY A 88 -2.12 0.92 -10.66
C GLY A 88 -2.98 -0.32 -10.88
N VAL A 89 -2.42 -1.38 -11.47
CA VAL A 89 -3.17 -2.58 -11.83
C VAL A 89 -3.29 -3.50 -10.62
N TRP A 90 -4.53 -3.85 -10.31
CA TRP A 90 -4.88 -4.80 -9.26
C TRP A 90 -4.97 -6.21 -9.81
N TYR A 91 -4.37 -7.14 -9.09
CA TYR A 91 -4.34 -8.55 -9.42
C TYR A 91 -5.00 -9.37 -8.32
N ASN A 92 -5.75 -10.39 -8.72
CA ASN A 92 -6.31 -11.38 -7.80
C ASN A 92 -6.15 -12.80 -8.34
N GLY A 93 -6.05 -13.78 -7.42
CA GLY A 93 -6.04 -15.20 -7.76
C GLY A 93 -4.78 -15.70 -8.47
N LEU A 94 -3.70 -14.90 -8.47
CA LEU A 94 -2.40 -15.36 -8.99
C LEU A 94 -1.84 -16.44 -8.07
N LYS A 95 -1.37 -17.54 -8.68
CA LYS A 95 -0.71 -18.65 -7.98
C LYS A 95 0.79 -18.66 -8.23
N ALA A 96 1.54 -19.37 -7.38
CA ALA A 96 2.99 -19.45 -7.46
C ALA A 96 3.49 -19.97 -8.83
N GLU A 97 2.72 -20.85 -9.50
CA GLU A 97 3.11 -21.41 -10.80
C GLU A 97 3.07 -20.38 -11.93
N ASN A 98 2.20 -19.38 -11.81
CA ASN A 98 1.97 -18.36 -12.84
C ASN A 98 2.86 -17.12 -12.66
N VAL A 99 3.73 -17.10 -11.64
CA VAL A 99 4.62 -15.98 -11.33
C VAL A 99 5.59 -15.69 -12.47
N THR A 100 6.14 -16.74 -13.08
CA THR A 100 7.08 -16.61 -14.19
C THR A 100 6.46 -15.84 -15.35
N GLU A 101 5.23 -16.21 -15.72
CA GLU A 101 4.48 -15.55 -16.79
C GLU A 101 4.11 -14.11 -16.42
N PHE A 102 3.68 -13.87 -15.18
CA PHE A 102 3.40 -12.53 -14.68
C PHE A 102 4.60 -11.59 -14.80
N ILE A 103 5.80 -12.05 -14.44
CA ILE A 103 7.02 -11.26 -14.53
C ILE A 103 7.38 -10.97 -16.00
N GLU A 104 7.21 -11.95 -16.88
CA GLU A 104 7.51 -11.80 -18.31
C GLU A 104 6.57 -10.83 -19.01
N GLU A 105 5.27 -10.97 -18.79
CA GLU A 105 4.28 -10.10 -19.42
C GLU A 105 4.27 -8.71 -18.78
N HIS A 106 4.08 -8.63 -17.46
CA HIS A 106 3.89 -7.34 -16.80
C HIS A 106 5.21 -6.58 -16.59
N LEU A 107 6.23 -7.21 -16.01
CA LEU A 107 7.45 -6.49 -15.62
C LEU A 107 8.45 -6.31 -16.78
N LEU A 108 8.50 -7.25 -17.74
CA LEU A 108 9.40 -7.14 -18.89
C LEU A 108 8.73 -6.46 -20.08
N LYS A 109 7.56 -6.93 -20.51
CA LYS A 109 6.85 -6.39 -21.68
C LYS A 109 5.94 -5.20 -21.37
N CYS A 110 5.75 -4.83 -20.10
CA CYS A 110 4.82 -3.76 -19.68
C CYS A 110 3.38 -4.03 -20.12
N GLN A 111 2.96 -5.31 -20.15
CA GLN A 111 1.61 -5.71 -20.53
C GLN A 111 0.88 -6.39 -19.36
N PRO A 112 -0.26 -5.82 -18.89
CA PRO A 112 -1.04 -6.44 -17.84
C PRO A 112 -1.62 -7.80 -18.24
N VAL A 113 -1.44 -8.80 -17.38
CA VAL A 113 -2.03 -10.15 -17.58
C VAL A 113 -3.53 -10.13 -17.29
N THR A 114 -4.33 -9.82 -18.30
CA THR A 114 -5.78 -9.54 -18.20
C THR A 114 -6.60 -10.57 -17.43
N ARG A 115 -6.27 -11.86 -17.53
CA ARG A 115 -6.98 -12.95 -16.81
C ARG A 115 -6.83 -12.92 -15.29
N PHE A 116 -5.81 -12.23 -14.77
CA PHE A 116 -5.61 -12.04 -13.34
C PHE A 116 -5.92 -10.62 -12.89
N VAL A 117 -6.25 -9.71 -13.82
CA VAL A 117 -6.61 -8.34 -13.49
C VAL A 117 -7.97 -8.36 -12.80
N LEU A 118 -8.02 -7.76 -11.63
CA LEU A 118 -9.26 -7.58 -10.89
C LEU A 118 -10.22 -6.74 -11.73
N SER A 119 -11.38 -7.30 -12.05
CA SER A 119 -12.42 -6.59 -12.79
C SER A 119 -13.21 -5.69 -11.83
N GLY A 120 -13.06 -4.38 -12.00
CA GLY A 120 -13.71 -3.35 -11.20
C GLY A 120 -12.72 -2.56 -10.38
N ASP A 121 -12.82 -1.23 -10.43
CA ASP A 121 -11.98 -0.37 -9.62
C ASP A 121 -12.27 -0.62 -8.13
N PRO A 122 -11.28 -0.99 -7.31
CA PRO A 122 -11.47 -1.05 -5.87
C PRO A 122 -11.78 0.37 -5.43
N ARG A 123 -13.06 0.63 -5.16
CA ARG A 123 -13.52 1.95 -4.73
C ARG A 123 -12.71 2.34 -3.50
N PRO A 124 -11.97 3.46 -3.54
CA PRO A 124 -11.35 3.95 -2.33
C PRO A 124 -12.48 4.27 -1.36
N VAL A 125 -12.34 3.90 -0.09
CA VAL A 125 -13.25 4.34 0.97
C VAL A 125 -12.96 5.81 1.23
N THR A 126 -13.34 6.68 0.27
CA THR A 126 -13.21 8.14 0.38
C THR A 126 -14.36 8.73 1.18
N SER A 127 -15.45 7.98 1.40
CA SER A 127 -16.51 8.40 2.30
C SER A 127 -16.06 8.14 3.74
N VAL A 128 -15.70 9.21 4.46
CA VAL A 128 -15.62 9.16 5.91
C VAL A 128 -16.99 8.72 6.44
N PRO A 129 -17.09 7.67 7.27
CA PRO A 129 -18.36 7.26 7.84
C PRO A 129 -19.08 8.43 8.51
N ALA A 130 -20.40 8.56 8.33
CA ALA A 130 -21.15 9.70 8.84
C ALA A 130 -20.96 9.93 10.35
N HIS A 131 -20.73 8.88 11.15
CA HIS A 131 -20.47 8.98 12.58
C HIS A 131 -19.10 9.60 12.93
N LEU A 132 -18.10 9.48 12.05
CA LEU A 132 -16.81 10.20 12.17
C LEU A 132 -16.95 11.67 11.73
N MET A 133 -17.87 11.97 10.80
CA MET A 133 -18.18 13.34 10.40
C MET A 133 -19.06 14.06 11.43
N ALA A 134 -19.86 13.31 12.20
CA ALA A 134 -20.75 13.82 13.24
C ALA A 134 -20.02 14.15 14.55
N SER A 135 -18.85 13.56 14.82
CA SER A 135 -17.91 14.10 15.80
C SER A 135 -17.20 15.30 15.15
N ALA A 136 -17.94 16.40 15.05
CA ALA A 136 -17.42 17.67 14.60
C ALA A 136 -16.30 18.10 15.56
N ASP A 137 -15.07 17.80 15.15
CA ASP A 137 -13.89 18.66 15.20
C ASP A 137 -12.64 17.85 15.59
N CYS A 138 -12.00 17.21 14.61
CA CYS A 138 -10.68 16.58 14.80
C CYS A 138 -9.61 17.59 15.27
N CYS A 139 -9.88 18.90 15.16
CA CYS A 139 -9.03 19.98 15.66
C CYS A 139 -9.57 20.67 16.92
N GLY A 140 -10.86 20.57 17.24
CA GLY A 140 -11.49 21.28 18.36
C GLY A 140 -11.10 20.72 19.74
N ASP A 141 -10.88 19.41 19.83
CA ASP A 141 -10.55 18.72 21.09
C ASP A 141 -9.06 18.31 21.20
N LYS A 142 -8.18 18.78 20.29
CA LYS A 142 -6.75 18.49 20.41
C LYS A 142 -6.12 19.41 21.44
N LEU A 143 -5.92 18.89 22.65
CA LEU A 143 -5.04 19.48 23.66
C LEU A 143 -3.71 19.88 23.00
N THR A 144 -3.30 21.13 23.21
CA THR A 144 -1.96 21.58 22.82
C THR A 144 -0.91 20.70 23.50
N PRO A 145 0.31 20.60 22.96
CA PRO A 145 1.38 19.81 23.59
C PRO A 145 1.58 20.17 25.06
N GLU A 146 1.45 21.45 25.42
CA GLU A 146 1.56 21.95 26.79
C GLU A 146 0.42 21.47 27.70
N GLN A 147 -0.82 21.51 27.20
CA GLN A 147 -1.99 20.99 27.93
C GLN A 147 -1.92 19.48 28.13
N ARG A 148 -1.34 18.75 27.17
CA ARG A 148 -1.09 17.31 27.26
C ARG A 148 -0.05 16.98 28.35
N VAL A 149 1.00 17.81 28.48
CA VAL A 149 2.01 17.66 29.53
C VAL A 149 1.44 17.95 30.91
N GLN A 150 0.63 19.00 31.07
CA GLN A 150 -0.03 19.32 32.35
C GLN A 150 -1.01 18.24 32.80
N GLN A 151 -1.78 17.66 31.87
CA GLN A 151 -2.71 16.58 32.20
C GLN A 151 -2.00 15.29 32.62
N LEU A 152 -0.80 15.03 32.09
CA LEU A 152 0.05 13.90 32.50
C LEU A 152 0.72 14.11 33.85
N GLN A 153 0.89 15.36 34.30
CA GLN A 153 1.47 15.71 35.60
C GLN A 153 0.42 15.80 36.72
N ALA A 154 -0.86 15.81 36.38
CA ALA A 154 -1.99 15.88 37.31
C ALA A 154 -2.57 14.50 37.69
N ASN A 155 -2.05 13.41 37.12
CA ASN A 155 -2.33 12.02 37.49
C ASN A 155 -1.07 11.34 38.03
#